data_AF-G3IYJ0-F1
#
_entry.id   AF-G3IYJ0-F1
#
_cell.length_a   1.000
_cell.length_b   1.000
_cell.length_c   1.000
_cell.angle_alpha   90.00
_cell.angle_beta   90.00
_cell.angle_gamma   90.00
#
_symmetry.space_group_name_H-M   'P 1'
#
loop_
_entity.id
_entity.type
_entity.pdbx_description
1 polymer ?
#
loop_
_entity_poly.entity_id
_entity_poly.type
_entity_poly.pdbx_seq_one_letter_code
_entity_poly.pdbx_strand_id
1 'polypeptide(L)'
;VAIANSRLIALDERGVTFRWKDYRAKGKTRHKTMTLTTDEFIRRFLLHVLPSGFHRIRHYGLLANCGRREQLAQVRKLLQVMPTDSELNGGDTDAVGQSAQPTFTCPDCGAAMIIVEILARKQPIRAPPWQRGTA
;
A
#
# COMPACT_ATOMS: atom_id res chain seq x y z
N VAL A 1 -5.81 -1.74 -9.10
CA VAL A 1 -5.45 -2.21 -10.46
C VAL A 1 -4.69 -1.11 -11.18
N ALA A 2 -3.36 -1.10 -11.25
CA ALA A 2 -2.66 -0.01 -11.94
C ALA A 2 -2.99 0.04 -13.45
N ILE A 3 -3.53 1.16 -13.93
CA ILE A 3 -3.76 1.46 -15.34
C ILE A 3 -2.55 2.25 -15.85
N ALA A 4 -1.82 1.69 -16.83
CA ALA A 4 -0.64 2.32 -17.43
C ALA A 4 -0.96 2.79 -18.85
N ASN A 5 -0.28 3.83 -19.34
CA ASN A 5 -0.52 4.41 -20.67
C ASN A 5 -0.39 3.39 -21.80
N SER A 6 0.53 2.43 -21.69
CA SER A 6 0.72 1.35 -22.66
C SER A 6 -0.47 0.38 -22.80
N ARG A 7 -1.49 0.53 -21.94
CA ARG A 7 -2.71 -0.27 -21.97
C ARG A 7 -3.87 0.42 -22.66
N LEU A 8 -3.76 1.71 -22.97
CA LEU A 8 -4.80 2.46 -23.67
C LEU A 8 -4.90 1.97 -25.12
N ILE A 9 -6.13 1.81 -25.60
CA ILE A 9 -6.40 1.38 -26.98
C ILE A 9 -7.09 2.49 -27.76
N ALA A 10 -8.16 3.05 -27.20
CA ALA A 10 -8.98 4.06 -27.88
C ALA A 10 -9.66 4.99 -26.88
N LEU A 11 -9.98 6.19 -27.35
CA LEU A 11 -10.83 7.18 -26.71
C LEU A 11 -11.87 7.62 -27.74
N ASP A 12 -13.14 7.38 -27.46
CA ASP A 12 -14.28 7.73 -28.32
C ASP A 12 -15.44 8.30 -27.47
N GLU A 13 -16.58 8.57 -28.12
CA GLU A 13 -17.79 9.07 -27.44
C GLU A 13 -18.34 8.10 -26.38
N ARG A 14 -17.98 6.82 -26.43
CA ARG A 14 -18.38 5.79 -25.45
C ARG A 14 -17.42 5.74 -24.26
N GLY A 15 -16.24 6.36 -24.38
CA GLY A 15 -15.28 6.56 -23.30
C GLY A 15 -13.90 6.00 -23.60
N VAL A 16 -13.20 5.53 -22.56
CA VAL A 16 -11.80 5.06 -22.66
C VAL A 16 -11.75 3.54 -22.68
N THR A 17 -11.19 2.99 -23.75
CA THR A 17 -10.96 1.55 -23.91
C THR A 17 -9.51 1.19 -23.57
N PHE A 18 -9.32 0.22 -22.67
CA PHE A 18 -7.98 -0.21 -22.25
C PHE A 18 -7.89 -1.72 -21.96
N ARG A 19 -6.66 -2.24 -22.05
CA ARG A 19 -6.31 -3.62 -21.71
C ARG A 19 -6.10 -3.76 -20.21
N TRP A 20 -6.63 -4.82 -19.63
CA TRP A 20 -6.40 -5.17 -18.23
C TRP A 20 -6.04 -6.65 -18.09
N LYS A 21 -5.49 -6.99 -16.93
CA LYS A 21 -5.13 -8.37 -16.60
C LYS A 21 -6.18 -8.92 -15.62
N ASP A 22 -6.93 -9.91 -16.06
CA ASP A 22 -7.80 -10.71 -15.23
C ASP A 22 -6.95 -11.70 -14.42
N TYR A 23 -6.77 -11.39 -13.14
CA TYR A 23 -6.00 -12.23 -12.22
C TYR A 23 -6.73 -13.52 -11.84
N ARG A 24 -8.05 -13.61 -12.08
CA ARG A 24 -8.84 -14.82 -11.84
C ARG A 24 -8.67 -15.82 -12.99
N ALA A 25 -8.42 -15.33 -14.20
CA ALA A 25 -8.17 -16.15 -15.37
C ALA A 25 -6.70 -16.63 -15.45
N LYS A 26 -6.50 -17.93 -15.69
CA LYS A 26 -5.17 -18.53 -15.88
C LYS A 26 -4.82 -18.62 -17.37
N GLY A 27 -3.52 -18.52 -17.69
CA GLY A 27 -3.01 -18.73 -19.04
C GLY A 27 -3.20 -17.53 -20.00
N LYS A 28 -3.31 -17.83 -21.31
CA LYS A 28 -3.31 -16.82 -22.39
C LYS A 28 -4.53 -15.89 -22.38
N THR A 29 -5.64 -16.30 -21.77
CA THR A 29 -6.91 -15.53 -21.70
C THR A 29 -6.95 -14.49 -20.58
N ARG A 30 -5.84 -14.31 -19.86
CA ARG A 30 -5.72 -13.34 -18.75
C ARG A 30 -5.73 -11.88 -19.20
N HIS A 31 -5.50 -11.58 -20.47
CA HIS A 31 -5.52 -10.21 -20.98
C HIS A 31 -6.85 -9.93 -21.66
N LYS A 32 -7.61 -8.98 -21.13
CA LYS A 32 -8.94 -8.59 -21.63
C LYS A 32 -8.98 -7.09 -21.88
N THR A 33 -9.98 -6.64 -22.62
CA THR A 33 -10.28 -5.23 -22.85
C THR A 33 -11.54 -4.83 -22.09
N MET A 34 -11.62 -3.59 -21.66
CA MET A 34 -12.86 -2.99 -21.15
C MET A 34 -12.93 -1.52 -21.56
N THR A 35 -14.15 -1.00 -21.62
CA THR A 35 -14.44 0.41 -21.88
C THR A 35 -15.13 0.99 -20.65
N LEU A 36 -14.67 2.16 -20.21
CA LEU A 36 -15.27 2.92 -19.11
C LEU A 36 -15.60 4.32 -19.58
N THR A 37 -16.57 4.96 -18.91
CA THR A 37 -16.78 6.39 -19.06
C THR A 37 -15.52 7.16 -18.66
N THR A 38 -15.34 8.35 -19.24
CA THR A 38 -14.13 9.17 -19.03
C THR A 38 -13.95 9.54 -17.56
N ASP A 39 -15.03 9.86 -16.85
CA ASP A 39 -15.06 10.17 -15.42
C ASP A 39 -14.57 8.99 -14.56
N GLU A 40 -15.11 7.79 -14.76
CA GLU A 40 -14.71 6.62 -13.99
C GLU A 40 -13.28 6.17 -14.35
N PHE A 41 -12.85 6.37 -15.60
CA PHE A 41 -11.47 6.16 -15.98
C PHE A 41 -10.53 7.09 -15.21
N ILE A 42 -10.80 8.40 -15.18
CA ILE A 42 -9.97 9.38 -14.45
C ILE A 42 -9.94 9.04 -12.96
N ARG A 43 -11.10 8.76 -12.35
CA ARG A 43 -11.18 8.37 -10.95
C ARG A 43 -10.28 7.17 -10.63
N ARG A 44 -10.35 6.11 -11.44
CA ARG A 44 -9.50 4.92 -11.27
C ARG A 44 -8.03 5.16 -11.56
N PHE A 45 -7.73 6.00 -12.54
CA PHE A 45 -6.35 6.37 -12.88
C PHE A 45 -5.68 7.11 -11.72
N LEU A 46 -6.39 8.05 -11.09
CA LEU A 46 -5.88 8.84 -9.97
C LEU A 46 -5.65 8.02 -8.69
N LEU A 47 -6.34 6.89 -8.51
CA LEU A 47 -6.04 5.94 -7.41
C LEU A 47 -4.61 5.35 -7.47
N HIS A 48 -3.87 5.57 -8.55
CA HIS A 48 -2.48 5.13 -8.69
C HIS A 48 -1.44 6.21 -8.49
N VAL A 49 -1.87 7.48 -8.43
CA VAL A 49 -1.00 8.61 -8.16
C VAL A 49 -1.04 8.87 -6.66
N LEU A 50 0.08 8.61 -5.98
CA LEU A 50 0.19 8.98 -4.57
C LEU A 50 0.24 10.52 -4.46
N PRO A 51 -0.42 11.12 -3.46
CA PRO A 51 -0.25 12.54 -3.16
C PRO A 51 1.22 12.89 -2.92
N SER A 52 1.58 14.15 -3.17
CA SER A 52 2.93 14.63 -2.92
C SER A 52 3.36 14.37 -1.47
N GLY A 53 4.62 13.93 -1.29
CA GLY A 53 5.17 13.57 0.02
C GLY A 53 4.92 12.12 0.45
N PHE A 54 4.10 11.35 -0.26
CA PHE A 54 3.89 9.93 0.02
C PHE A 54 4.72 9.04 -0.92
N HIS A 55 5.36 8.01 -0.35
CA HIS A 55 6.10 7.00 -1.09
C HIS A 55 5.42 5.64 -0.98
N ARG A 56 5.29 4.94 -2.10
CA ARG A 56 4.76 3.58 -2.14
C ARG A 56 5.85 2.58 -1.73
N ILE A 57 5.75 2.02 -0.54
CA ILE A 57 6.65 0.95 -0.09
C ILE A 57 6.28 -0.36 -0.80
N ARG A 58 7.27 -0.95 -1.47
CA ARG A 58 7.17 -2.32 -1.98
C ARG A 58 7.95 -3.22 -1.03
N HIS A 59 7.27 -4.15 -0.38
CA HIS A 59 7.91 -5.14 0.47
C HIS A 59 8.59 -6.21 -0.40
N TYR A 60 9.86 -6.50 -0.11
CA TYR A 60 10.64 -7.58 -0.71
C TYR A 60 11.02 -8.63 0.34
N GLY A 61 11.48 -9.80 -0.10
CA GLY A 61 11.86 -10.90 0.79
C GLY A 61 10.67 -11.45 1.57
N LEU A 62 10.85 -11.62 2.88
CA LEU A 62 9.89 -12.25 3.79
C LEU A 62 8.49 -11.62 3.78
N LEU A 63 8.41 -10.31 3.56
CA LEU A 63 7.15 -9.56 3.59
C LEU A 63 6.54 -9.35 2.19
N ALA A 64 7.11 -9.95 1.15
CA ALA A 64 6.61 -9.84 -0.21
C ALA A 64 5.26 -10.57 -0.38
N ASN A 65 4.29 -9.94 -1.06
CA ASN A 65 2.93 -10.46 -1.22
C ASN A 65 2.87 -11.91 -1.73
N CYS A 66 3.77 -12.33 -2.63
CA CYS A 66 3.71 -13.65 -3.27
C CYS A 66 3.88 -14.82 -2.30
N GLY A 67 4.64 -14.64 -1.21
CA GLY A 67 4.95 -15.72 -0.26
C GLY A 67 4.70 -15.34 1.21
N ARG A 68 4.24 -14.10 1.48
CA ARG A 68 4.13 -13.56 2.84
C ARG A 68 3.44 -14.51 3.80
N ARG A 69 2.30 -15.10 3.38
CA ARG A 69 1.50 -15.95 4.28
C ARG A 69 2.26 -17.20 4.72
N GLU A 70 2.89 -17.89 3.78
CA GLU A 70 3.68 -19.12 4.03
C GLU A 70 4.95 -18.79 4.82
N GLN A 71 5.64 -17.71 4.42
CA GLN A 71 6.86 -17.25 5.05
C GLN A 71 6.64 -16.78 6.49
N LEU A 72 5.56 -16.03 6.76
CA LEU A 72 5.20 -15.62 8.13
C LEU A 72 4.83 -16.82 8.99
N ALA A 73 4.07 -17.79 8.47
CA ALA A 73 3.76 -19.02 9.20
C ALA A 73 5.03 -19.79 9.57
N GLN A 74 5.99 -19.91 8.65
CA GLN A 74 7.27 -20.55 8.90
C GLN A 74 8.08 -19.82 9.98
N VAL A 75 8.14 -18.48 9.92
CA VAL A 75 8.85 -17.67 10.93
C VAL A 75 8.22 -17.82 12.31
N ARG A 76 6.89 -17.78 12.44
CA ARG A 76 6.23 -18.01 13.73
C ARG A 76 6.53 -19.38 14.31
N LYS A 77 6.56 -20.42 13.48
CA LYS A 77 6.95 -21.77 13.89
C LYS A 77 8.38 -21.82 14.42
N LEU A 78 9.33 -21.16 13.73
CA LEU A 78 10.73 -21.10 14.16
C LEU A 78 10.91 -20.30 15.46
N LEU A 79 10.15 -19.21 15.62
CA LEU A 79 10.16 -18.38 16.82
C LEU A 79 9.31 -18.92 17.98
N GLN A 80 8.66 -20.08 17.80
CA GLN A 80 7.76 -20.70 18.78
C GLN A 80 6.62 -19.78 19.24
N VAL A 81 6.18 -18.86 18.38
CA VAL A 81 5.06 -17.95 18.65
C VAL A 81 3.76 -18.60 18.17
N MET A 82 2.80 -18.77 19.08
CA MET A 82 1.46 -19.25 18.74
C MET A 82 0.76 -18.23 17.81
N PRO A 83 0.07 -18.67 16.73
CA PRO A 83 -0.68 -17.75 15.89
C PRO A 83 -1.84 -17.15 16.70
N THR A 84 -1.91 -15.82 16.77
CA THR A 84 -3.09 -15.12 17.26
C THR A 84 -4.12 -15.02 16.13
N ASP A 85 -5.39 -15.32 16.44
CA ASP A 85 -6.51 -15.41 15.47
C ASP A 85 -6.83 -14.12 14.70
N SER A 86 -6.15 -13.01 15.03
CA SER A 86 -6.32 -11.71 14.36
C SER A 86 -5.89 -11.69 12.89
N GLU A 87 -5.25 -12.75 12.38
CA GLU A 87 -4.72 -12.80 11.01
C GLU A 87 -5.65 -13.43 9.97
N LEU A 88 -6.83 -13.90 10.37
CA LEU A 88 -7.80 -14.49 9.45
C LEU A 88 -8.64 -13.44 8.70
N ASN A 89 -8.64 -12.19 9.16
CA ASN A 89 -9.35 -11.10 8.50
C ASN A 89 -8.42 -10.35 7.56
N GLY A 90 -8.28 -10.88 6.34
CA GLY A 90 -7.66 -10.19 5.20
C GLY A 90 -8.53 -9.04 4.66
N GLY A 91 -8.97 -8.14 5.55
CA GLY A 91 -9.68 -6.93 5.21
C GLY A 91 -8.80 -5.73 5.50
N ASP A 92 -8.37 -5.03 4.45
CA ASP A 92 -7.97 -3.63 4.53
C ASP A 92 -9.10 -2.89 5.26
N THR A 93 -8.90 -2.65 6.55
CA THR A 93 -9.75 -1.77 7.34
C THR A 93 -8.82 -0.72 7.90
N ASP A 94 -8.84 0.43 7.23
CA ASP A 94 -8.54 1.72 7.84
C ASP A 94 -9.51 1.93 9.01
N ALA A 95 -9.22 1.27 10.13
CA ALA A 95 -9.90 1.48 11.40
C ALA A 95 -9.02 2.37 12.25
N VAL A 96 -9.24 3.69 12.11
CA VAL A 96 -8.92 4.67 13.14
C VAL A 96 -9.78 4.32 14.35
N GLY A 97 -9.23 3.51 15.26
CA GLY A 97 -9.87 3.07 16.49
C GLY A 97 -8.91 3.30 17.66
N GLN A 98 -9.28 4.23 18.52
CA GLN A 98 -8.53 4.73 19.66
C GLN A 98 -8.08 3.61 20.61
N SER A 99 -6.79 3.49 20.86
CA SER A 99 -6.28 2.97 22.13
C SER A 99 -5.37 4.03 22.76
N ALA A 100 -5.90 4.70 23.78
CA ALA A 100 -5.09 5.49 24.68
C ALA A 100 -4.24 4.52 25.51
N GLN A 101 -2.97 4.35 25.16
CA GLN A 101 -1.95 3.91 26.10
C GLN A 101 -0.72 4.79 25.94
N PRO A 102 -0.19 5.40 27.02
CA PRO A 102 1.22 5.74 27.04
C PRO A 102 2.03 4.48 27.39
N THR A 103 2.69 3.91 26.39
CA THR A 103 3.47 2.64 26.43
C THR A 103 4.90 2.83 26.96
N PHE A 104 5.24 3.95 27.59
CA PHE A 104 6.62 4.25 27.96
C PHE A 104 6.88 3.93 29.44
N THR A 105 7.44 2.76 29.71
CA THR A 105 7.99 2.38 31.01
C THR A 105 9.50 2.52 31.00
N CYS A 106 10.08 3.02 32.09
CA CYS A 106 11.53 3.09 32.25
C CYS A 106 12.11 1.68 32.37
N PRO A 107 13.12 1.30 31.58
CA PRO A 107 13.72 -0.04 31.64
C PRO A 107 14.48 -0.31 32.95
N ASP A 108 14.89 0.73 33.67
CA ASP A 108 15.68 0.58 34.90
C ASP A 108 14.83 0.52 36.17
N CYS A 109 13.74 1.29 36.23
CA CYS A 109 12.90 1.40 37.44
C CYS A 109 11.43 1.04 37.23
N GLY A 110 10.99 0.78 36.00
CA GLY A 110 9.61 0.39 35.68
C GLY A 110 8.57 1.53 35.81
N ALA A 111 8.98 2.73 36.20
CA ALA A 111 8.07 3.87 36.34
C ALA A 111 7.52 4.35 34.99
N ALA A 112 6.32 4.93 35.01
CA ALA A 112 5.70 5.55 33.85
C ALA A 112 6.50 6.80 33.44
N MET A 113 6.93 6.87 32.18
CA MET A 113 7.61 8.02 31.63
C MET A 113 6.61 9.08 31.17
N ILE A 114 6.94 10.35 31.43
CA ILE A 114 6.17 11.50 30.96
C ILE A 114 6.83 12.09 29.70
N ILE A 115 6.01 12.46 28.71
CA ILE A 115 6.50 13.12 27.50
C ILE A 115 6.75 14.59 27.84
N VAL A 116 8.01 15.02 27.85
CA VAL A 116 8.38 16.42 28.12
C VAL A 116 8.33 17.28 26.86
N GLU A 117 8.63 16.71 25.70
CA GLU A 117 8.59 17.40 24.41
C GLU A 117 8.41 16.38 23.28
N ILE A 118 7.62 16.73 22.27
CA ILE A 118 7.52 15.98 21.03
C ILE A 118 8.27 16.79 19.95
N LEU A 119 9.46 16.33 19.58
CA LEU A 119 10.21 16.93 18.49
C LEU A 119 9.52 16.60 17.17
N ALA A 120 8.77 17.56 16.62
CA ALA A 120 8.22 17.43 15.29
C ALA A 120 9.36 17.29 14.26
N ARG A 121 9.15 16.44 13.24
CA ARG A 121 10.10 16.30 12.14
C ARG A 121 10.28 17.65 11.45
N LYS A 122 11.43 18.30 11.67
CA LYS A 122 11.77 19.59 11.04
C LYS A 122 12.06 19.48 9.54
N GLN A 123 12.36 18.27 9.05
CA GLN A 123 12.65 18.04 7.63
C GLN A 123 11.74 16.95 7.06
N PRO A 124 11.12 17.18 5.89
CA PRO A 124 10.46 16.11 5.17
C PRO A 124 11.48 15.03 4.81
N ILE A 125 11.06 13.75 4.84
CA ILE A 125 11.81 12.66 4.20
C ILE A 125 12.13 13.17 2.79
N ARG A 126 13.42 13.30 2.44
CA ARG A 126 13.89 13.93 1.19
C ARG A 126 12.96 13.53 0.03
N ALA A 127 12.09 14.44 -0.38
CA ALA A 127 11.41 14.28 -1.66
C ALA A 127 12.50 14.27 -2.74
N PRO A 128 12.35 13.48 -3.81
CA PRO A 128 13.29 13.54 -4.92
C PRO A 128 13.40 15.00 -5.39
N PRO A 129 14.61 15.49 -5.73
CA PRO A 129 14.80 16.86 -6.14
C PRO A 129 13.86 17.16 -7.32
N TRP A 130 13.17 18.28 -7.25
CA TRP A 130 12.35 18.78 -8.35
C TRP A 130 13.26 18.86 -9.58
N GLN A 131 12.95 18.08 -10.62
CA GLN A 131 13.55 18.32 -11.93
C GLN A 131 13.11 19.74 -12.31
N ARG A 132 14.06 20.68 -12.29
CA ARG A 132 13.86 21.98 -12.94
C ARG A 132 13.69 21.67 -14.42
N GLY A 133 12.44 21.66 -14.89
CA GLY A 133 12.17 21.73 -16.31
C GLY A 133 12.81 22.99 -16.85
N THR A 134 13.76 22.83 -17.76
CA THR A 134 14.22 23.89 -18.65
C THR A 134 13.04 24.30 -19.52
N ALA A 135 12.72 25.59 -19.46
CA ALA A 135 11.85 26.26 -20.43
C ALA A 135 12.44 26.20 -21.84
#